data_AF-A0A399FXT9-F1
#
_entry.id   AF-A0A399FXT9-F1
#
_cell.length_a   1.000
_cell.length_b   1.000
_cell.length_c   1.000
_cell.angle_alpha   90.00
_cell.angle_beta   90.00
_cell.angle_gamma   90.00
#
_symmetry.space_group_name_H-M   'P 1'
#
loop_
_entity.id
_entity.type
_entity.pdbx_description
1 polymer ?
#
loop_
_entity_poly.entity_id
_entity_poly.type
_entity_poly.pdbx_seq_one_letter_code
_entity_poly.pdbx_strand_id
1 'polypeptide(L)'
;MESDANALILLRRTAFPNLSGDEVELPDEAVTALTSWAAHSGLGQRPADVKAVTARRKLALDRLRAQGLTVRHVTLRPEWRLAVGLGNKDNAHEIGTTLHGSYGWPIIPGSTLKGVTAQWVWEHDKPTTPEKVARYVRIFGAPLTKERAKDMPEQPGPARGRVRFLDAFAAGAPVTVTVDVLTPHVKPYYDRTADERTAAQAPPPAEHHQPVPVRFLTVSAGRFDAALVGDDADETEQAAKWLVEAVNELGVGAKTSAGYGYLTAEEKA
;
A
#
# COMPACT_ATOMS: atom_id res chain seq x y z
N MET A 1 26.03 2.13 8.69
CA MET A 1 24.94 1.13 8.76
C MET A 1 25.22 0.07 7.71
N GLU A 2 25.13 -1.21 8.06
CA GLU A 2 25.28 -2.31 7.11
C GLU A 2 24.20 -2.22 6.01
N SER A 3 24.53 -2.67 4.80
CA SER A 3 23.64 -2.56 3.64
C SER A 3 22.49 -3.57 3.64
N ASP A 4 22.55 -4.60 4.49
CA ASP A 4 21.52 -5.65 4.61
C ASP A 4 20.75 -5.60 5.93
N ALA A 5 20.91 -4.51 6.69
CA ALA A 5 20.15 -4.29 7.91
C ALA A 5 18.63 -4.23 7.63
N ASN A 6 17.84 -4.76 8.56
CA ASN A 6 16.39 -4.81 8.42
C ASN A 6 15.79 -3.39 8.45
N ALA A 7 15.25 -2.93 7.33
CA ALA A 7 14.75 -1.58 7.21
C ALA A 7 13.51 -1.30 8.07
N LEU A 8 12.72 -2.30 8.48
CA LEU A 8 11.63 -2.05 9.43
C LEU A 8 12.18 -1.58 10.77
N ILE A 9 13.28 -2.19 11.23
CA ILE A 9 13.92 -1.83 12.50
C ILE A 9 14.52 -0.42 12.36
N LEU A 10 15.32 -0.16 11.32
CA LEU A 10 16.00 1.12 11.13
C LEU A 10 15.05 2.29 10.81
N LEU A 11 13.94 2.04 10.12
CA LEU A 11 13.04 3.12 9.71
C LEU A 11 11.89 3.33 10.68
N ARG A 12 11.45 2.30 11.44
CA ARG A 12 10.29 2.44 12.35
C ARG A 12 10.61 2.29 13.83
N ARG A 13 11.73 1.66 14.18
CA ARG A 13 12.07 1.34 15.58
C ARG A 13 13.32 2.05 16.10
N THR A 14 13.94 2.89 15.28
CA THR A 14 15.06 3.74 15.72
C THR A 14 14.71 5.21 15.53
N ALA A 15 14.93 5.98 16.58
CA ALA A 15 14.86 7.44 16.59
C ALA A 15 16.23 7.97 16.96
N PHE A 16 16.63 9.08 16.35
CA PHE A 16 17.84 9.80 16.71
C PHE A 16 17.43 11.16 17.28
N PRO A 17 16.86 11.20 18.50
CA PRO A 17 16.34 12.44 19.04
C PRO A 17 17.48 13.36 19.48
N ASN A 18 17.27 14.66 19.35
CA ASN A 18 18.04 15.61 20.12
C ASN A 18 17.42 15.71 21.53
N LEU A 19 18.20 15.38 22.56
CA LEU A 19 17.74 15.38 23.96
C LEU A 19 18.13 16.66 24.72
N SER A 20 18.61 17.69 24.01
CA SER A 20 19.12 18.92 24.63
C SER A 20 18.03 19.92 25.10
N GLY A 21 16.75 19.61 24.96
CA GLY A 21 15.63 20.48 25.33
C GLY A 21 14.45 19.73 25.98
N ASP A 22 13.41 20.47 26.38
CA ASP A 22 12.19 19.91 26.99
C ASP A 22 11.28 19.18 25.98
N GLU A 23 11.50 19.37 24.67
CA GLU A 23 10.80 18.68 23.58
C GLU A 23 11.72 17.68 22.86
N VAL A 24 11.15 16.53 22.47
CA VAL A 24 11.87 15.50 21.69
C VAL A 24 11.74 15.82 20.21
N GLU A 25 12.79 16.39 19.62
CA GLU A 25 12.86 16.69 18.20
C GLU A 25 13.69 15.64 17.44
N LEU A 26 13.25 15.31 16.23
CA LEU A 26 14.00 14.46 15.29
C LEU A 26 14.72 15.36 14.29
N PRO A 27 16.06 15.36 14.26
CA PRO A 27 16.82 16.18 13.32
C PRO A 27 16.57 15.79 11.86
N ASP A 28 16.41 16.77 10.98
CA ASP A 28 16.26 16.57 9.52
C ASP A 28 17.44 15.78 8.91
N GLU A 29 18.63 15.94 9.48
CA GLU A 29 19.83 15.19 9.10
C GLU A 29 19.66 13.68 9.31
N ALA A 30 19.00 13.28 10.40
CA ALA A 30 18.74 11.88 10.71
C ALA A 30 17.73 11.27 9.73
N VAL A 31 16.65 11.99 9.43
CA VAL A 31 15.66 11.58 8.40
C VAL A 31 16.34 11.45 7.04
N THR A 32 17.20 12.40 6.69
CA THR A 32 17.95 12.41 5.43
C THR A 32 18.93 11.25 5.35
N ALA A 33 19.66 10.94 6.43
CA ALA A 33 20.57 9.81 6.49
C ALA A 33 19.83 8.47 6.36
N LEU A 34 18.70 8.30 7.03
CA LEU A 34 17.89 7.09 6.98
C LEU A 34 17.27 6.86 5.59
N THR A 35 16.66 7.88 5.00
CA THR A 35 16.08 7.80 3.64
C THR A 35 17.15 7.56 2.59
N SER A 36 18.32 8.20 2.72
CA SER A 36 19.46 7.96 1.84
C SER A 36 19.98 6.54 1.98
N TRP A 37 20.21 6.04 3.19
CA TRP A 37 20.61 4.65 3.41
C TRP A 37 19.58 3.68 2.80
N ALA A 38 18.29 3.91 3.01
CA ALA A 38 17.23 3.05 2.50
C ALA A 38 17.22 2.97 0.96
N ALA A 39 17.44 4.09 0.27
CA ALA A 39 17.53 4.08 -1.19
C ALA A 39 18.81 3.39 -1.70
N HIS A 40 19.97 3.69 -1.10
CA HIS A 40 21.24 3.08 -1.52
C HIS A 40 21.31 1.57 -1.24
N SER A 41 20.77 1.13 -0.11
CA SER A 41 20.72 -0.29 0.30
C SER A 41 19.56 -1.06 -0.33
N GLY A 42 18.63 -0.37 -1.00
CA GLY A 42 17.37 -0.98 -1.45
C GLY A 42 16.57 -1.55 -0.28
N LEU A 43 16.52 -0.87 0.86
CA LEU A 43 15.85 -1.31 2.10
C LEU A 43 16.37 -2.66 2.64
N GLY A 44 17.66 -2.93 2.47
CA GLY A 44 18.28 -4.18 2.94
C GLY A 44 17.88 -5.41 2.13
N GLN A 45 17.35 -5.24 0.91
CA GLN A 45 17.00 -6.36 0.05
C GLN A 45 18.25 -7.04 -0.51
N ARG A 46 18.48 -8.30 -0.14
CA ARG A 46 19.49 -9.15 -0.77
C ARG A 46 18.84 -10.04 -1.85
N PRO A 47 19.37 -10.09 -3.09
CA PRO A 47 18.79 -10.91 -4.16
C PRO A 47 18.58 -12.39 -3.78
N ALA A 48 19.53 -12.98 -3.04
CA ALA A 48 19.44 -14.35 -2.57
C ALA A 48 18.27 -14.56 -1.60
N ASP A 49 18.05 -13.64 -0.66
CA ASP A 49 16.96 -13.72 0.31
C ASP A 49 15.61 -13.50 -0.34
N VAL A 50 15.51 -12.51 -1.25
CA VAL A 50 14.27 -12.28 -2.01
C VAL A 50 13.89 -13.53 -2.78
N LYS A 51 14.85 -14.17 -3.47
CA LYS A 51 14.63 -15.43 -4.18
C LYS A 51 14.18 -16.56 -3.25
N ALA A 52 14.82 -16.71 -2.08
CA ALA A 52 14.46 -17.72 -1.08
C ALA A 52 13.04 -17.51 -0.51
N VAL A 53 12.68 -16.26 -0.22
CA VAL A 53 11.33 -15.91 0.27
C VAL A 53 10.28 -16.14 -0.80
N THR A 54 10.54 -15.78 -2.06
CA THR A 54 9.65 -16.07 -3.19
C THR A 54 9.44 -17.58 -3.35
N ALA A 55 10.51 -18.39 -3.26
CA ALA A 55 10.41 -19.85 -3.33
C ALA A 55 9.58 -20.43 -2.17
N ARG A 56 9.78 -19.93 -0.95
CA ARG A 56 8.98 -20.34 0.22
C ARG A 56 7.50 -19.99 0.06
N ARG A 57 7.19 -18.79 -0.45
CA ARG A 57 5.79 -18.42 -0.72
C ARG A 57 5.17 -19.33 -1.76
N LYS A 58 5.88 -19.60 -2.86
CA LYS A 58 5.40 -20.50 -3.91
C LYS A 58 5.02 -21.85 -3.30
N LEU A 59 5.90 -22.43 -2.48
CA LEU A 59 5.62 -23.69 -1.79
C LEU A 59 4.38 -23.60 -0.88
N ALA A 60 4.24 -22.52 -0.11
CA ALA A 60 3.06 -22.32 0.74
C ALA A 60 1.76 -22.24 -0.07
N LEU A 61 1.77 -21.52 -1.20
CA LEU A 61 0.62 -21.41 -2.09
C LEU A 61 0.30 -22.73 -2.81
N ASP A 62 1.32 -23.49 -3.22
CA ASP A 62 1.14 -24.82 -3.81
C ASP A 62 0.54 -25.81 -2.81
N ARG A 63 0.87 -25.66 -1.51
CA ARG A 63 0.23 -26.45 -0.44
C ARG A 63 -1.25 -26.09 -0.27
N LEU A 64 -1.63 -24.82 -0.40
CA LEU A 64 -3.03 -24.40 -0.39
C LEU A 64 -3.79 -24.97 -1.60
N ARG A 65 -3.18 -24.97 -2.80
CA ARG A 65 -3.74 -25.64 -3.99
C ARG A 65 -3.97 -27.13 -3.75
N ALA A 66 -2.99 -27.82 -3.16
CA ALA A 66 -3.11 -29.24 -2.85
C ALA A 66 -4.20 -29.56 -1.82
N GLN A 67 -4.66 -28.57 -1.04
CA GLN A 67 -5.79 -28.68 -0.11
C GLN A 67 -7.14 -28.39 -0.79
N GLY A 68 -7.17 -28.17 -2.11
CA GLY A 68 -8.38 -27.90 -2.87
C GLY A 68 -8.76 -26.43 -2.96
N LEU A 69 -7.94 -25.51 -2.46
CA LEU A 69 -8.17 -24.07 -2.61
C LEU A 69 -7.75 -23.58 -4.00
N THR A 70 -8.49 -22.63 -4.56
CA THR A 70 -8.10 -21.95 -5.78
C THR A 70 -7.09 -20.86 -5.46
N VAL A 71 -5.98 -20.82 -6.20
CA VAL A 71 -4.94 -19.79 -6.07
C VAL A 71 -4.64 -19.15 -7.42
N ARG A 72 -4.84 -17.84 -7.51
CA ARG A 72 -4.52 -17.01 -8.69
C ARG A 72 -3.42 -16.01 -8.35
N HIS A 73 -2.59 -15.67 -9.35
CA HIS A 73 -1.50 -14.72 -9.21
C HIS A 73 -1.70 -13.55 -10.17
N VAL A 74 -1.45 -12.36 -9.65
CA VAL A 74 -1.39 -11.14 -10.46
C VAL A 74 -0.03 -10.50 -10.25
N THR A 75 0.70 -10.32 -11.34
CA THR A 75 1.98 -9.60 -11.33
C THR A 75 1.70 -8.13 -11.49
N LEU A 76 2.26 -7.31 -10.60
CA LEU A 76 2.11 -5.86 -10.60
C LEU A 76 3.46 -5.20 -10.85
N ARG A 77 3.52 -4.27 -11.79
CA ARG A 77 4.75 -3.54 -12.14
C ARG A 77 4.48 -2.03 -12.08
N PRO A 78 5.19 -1.27 -11.23
CA PRO A 78 5.08 0.18 -11.24
C PRO A 78 5.42 0.74 -12.62
N GLU A 79 4.57 1.62 -13.14
CA GLU A 79 4.85 2.36 -14.38
C GLU A 79 5.73 3.58 -14.10
N TRP A 80 5.57 4.16 -12.90
CA TRP A 80 6.41 5.20 -12.36
C TRP A 80 6.70 4.94 -10.88
N ARG A 81 6.50 5.95 -10.02
CA ARG A 81 6.79 5.86 -8.59
C ARG A 81 5.56 5.38 -7.83
N LEU A 82 5.75 4.30 -7.11
CA LEU A 82 4.77 3.73 -6.21
C LEU A 82 5.04 4.26 -4.78
N ALA A 83 4.06 4.97 -4.22
CA ALA A 83 4.07 5.45 -2.84
C ALA A 83 2.95 4.76 -2.04
N VAL A 84 3.26 3.65 -1.37
CA VAL A 84 2.27 2.87 -0.60
C VAL A 84 2.59 2.99 0.89
N GLY A 85 1.68 3.55 1.69
CA GLY A 85 1.90 3.76 3.13
C GLY A 85 2.37 5.17 3.51
N LEU A 86 2.30 6.12 2.59
CA LEU A 86 2.47 7.54 2.89
C LEU A 86 1.34 8.03 3.81
N GLY A 87 1.69 8.72 4.89
CA GLY A 87 0.73 9.19 5.91
C GLY A 87 0.41 8.18 7.02
N ASN A 88 1.02 6.98 7.00
CA ASN A 88 0.95 6.08 8.15
C ASN A 88 1.76 6.68 9.32
N LYS A 89 1.08 6.99 10.43
CA LYS A 89 1.66 7.52 11.67
C LYS A 89 2.49 6.51 12.47
N ASP A 90 2.65 5.29 11.96
CA ASP A 90 3.42 4.21 12.60
C ASP A 90 4.93 4.44 12.61
N ASN A 91 5.40 5.57 12.07
CA ASN A 91 6.80 5.91 11.94
C ASN A 91 7.02 7.37 12.37
N ALA A 92 7.95 7.56 13.30
CA ALA A 92 8.35 8.88 13.78
C ALA A 92 8.95 9.79 12.68
N HIS A 93 9.47 9.19 11.60
CA HIS A 93 10.11 9.87 10.47
C HIS A 93 9.25 9.91 9.19
N GLU A 94 8.01 9.38 9.23
CA GLU A 94 7.05 9.36 8.10
C GLU A 94 7.61 8.92 6.72
N ILE A 95 8.45 7.88 6.71
CA ILE A 95 9.31 7.51 5.56
C ILE A 95 8.56 6.99 4.29
N GLY A 96 7.24 6.91 4.30
CA GLY A 96 6.42 6.86 3.07
C GLY A 96 6.26 5.52 2.35
N THR A 97 6.82 4.41 2.87
CA THR A 97 6.65 3.07 2.30
C THR A 97 6.21 2.04 3.35
N THR A 98 5.26 1.17 2.99
CA THR A 98 4.81 0.03 3.80
C THR A 98 5.83 -1.10 3.69
N LEU A 99 6.29 -1.57 4.85
CA LEU A 99 7.33 -2.58 4.95
C LEU A 99 6.76 -3.87 5.55
N HIS A 100 7.23 -5.02 5.07
CA HIS A 100 6.87 -6.32 5.61
C HIS A 100 7.35 -6.46 7.07
N GLY A 101 6.48 -6.95 7.96
CA GLY A 101 6.74 -7.05 9.40
C GLY A 101 7.98 -7.89 9.78
N SER A 102 8.33 -8.90 8.97
CA SER A 102 9.51 -9.74 9.20
C SER A 102 10.75 -9.31 8.40
N TYR A 103 10.63 -9.10 7.08
CA TYR A 103 11.80 -8.83 6.22
C TYR A 103 12.20 -7.36 6.15
N GLY A 104 11.28 -6.44 6.47
CA GLY A 104 11.52 -5.01 6.30
C GLY A 104 11.55 -4.51 4.85
N TRP A 105 11.15 -5.33 3.88
CA TRP A 105 11.10 -4.93 2.47
C TRP A 105 9.76 -4.31 2.06
N PRO A 106 9.70 -3.53 0.97
CA PRO A 106 8.46 -2.97 0.45
C PRO A 106 7.39 -4.02 0.16
N ILE A 107 6.15 -3.72 0.54
CA ILE A 107 4.98 -4.51 0.17
C ILE A 107 3.84 -3.61 -0.31
N ILE A 108 2.94 -4.20 -1.10
CA ILE A 108 1.60 -3.66 -1.30
C ILE A 108 0.65 -4.50 -0.45
N PRO A 109 0.03 -3.94 0.60
CA PRO A 109 -0.87 -4.71 1.46
C PRO A 109 -2.03 -5.32 0.69
N GLY A 110 -2.39 -6.55 1.03
CA GLY A 110 -3.55 -7.25 0.45
C GLY A 110 -4.86 -6.52 0.75
N SER A 111 -4.93 -5.78 1.86
CA SER A 111 -6.05 -4.88 2.16
C SER A 111 -6.14 -3.72 1.18
N THR A 112 -5.01 -3.15 0.75
CA THR A 112 -4.98 -2.10 -0.28
C THR A 112 -5.45 -2.65 -1.62
N LEU A 113 -4.96 -3.82 -2.02
CA LEU A 113 -5.38 -4.50 -3.26
C LEU A 113 -6.88 -4.86 -3.23
N LYS A 114 -7.37 -5.39 -2.11
CA LYS A 114 -8.79 -5.68 -1.93
C LYS A 114 -9.62 -4.40 -1.99
N GLY A 115 -9.16 -3.32 -1.37
CA GLY A 115 -9.85 -2.03 -1.33
C GLY A 115 -9.99 -1.39 -2.71
N VAL A 116 -8.90 -1.31 -3.49
CA VAL A 116 -8.97 -0.76 -4.86
C VAL A 116 -9.86 -1.61 -5.76
N THR A 117 -9.76 -2.94 -5.67
CA THR A 117 -10.61 -3.85 -6.45
C THR A 117 -12.08 -3.66 -6.07
N ALA A 118 -12.39 -3.58 -4.78
CA ALA A 118 -13.73 -3.35 -4.27
C ALA A 118 -14.31 -1.99 -4.69
N GLN A 119 -13.47 -0.96 -4.80
CA GLN A 119 -13.86 0.36 -5.30
C GLN A 119 -14.15 0.32 -6.80
N TRP A 120 -13.24 -0.23 -7.59
CA TRP A 120 -13.39 -0.34 -9.03
C TRP A 120 -14.67 -1.08 -9.42
N VAL A 121 -14.95 -2.23 -8.79
CA VAL A 121 -16.19 -2.99 -9.02
C VAL A 121 -17.42 -2.17 -8.64
N TRP A 122 -17.36 -1.39 -7.56
CA TRP A 122 -18.49 -0.55 -7.16
C TRP A 122 -18.81 0.54 -8.19
N GLU A 123 -17.77 1.16 -8.77
CA GLU A 123 -17.91 2.23 -9.75
C GLU A 123 -18.32 1.72 -11.15
N HIS A 124 -17.75 0.59 -11.58
CA HIS A 124 -17.94 0.03 -12.92
C HIS A 124 -19.15 -0.90 -13.01
N ASP A 125 -19.24 -1.90 -12.12
CA ASP A 125 -20.35 -2.86 -12.18
C ASP A 125 -21.64 -2.31 -11.57
N LYS A 126 -21.54 -1.25 -10.75
CA LYS A 126 -22.64 -0.60 -10.00
C LYS A 126 -23.63 -1.63 -9.48
N PRO A 127 -23.28 -2.41 -8.44
CA PRO A 127 -24.06 -3.56 -8.00
C PRO A 127 -25.39 -3.10 -7.35
N THR A 128 -26.38 -2.80 -8.18
CA THR A 128 -27.73 -2.36 -7.78
C THR A 128 -28.75 -3.49 -7.85
N THR A 129 -28.49 -4.52 -8.65
CA THR A 129 -29.33 -5.74 -8.73
C THR A 129 -28.95 -6.73 -7.63
N PRO A 130 -29.89 -7.50 -7.06
CA PRO A 130 -29.62 -8.49 -6.01
C PRO A 130 -28.50 -9.49 -6.36
N GLU A 131 -28.41 -9.91 -7.63
CA GLU A 131 -27.40 -10.87 -8.11
C GLU A 131 -25.99 -10.29 -8.06
N LYS A 132 -25.81 -9.07 -8.56
CA LYS A 132 -24.52 -8.34 -8.51
C LYS A 132 -24.09 -8.05 -7.08
N VAL A 133 -25.04 -7.66 -6.22
CA VAL A 133 -24.79 -7.43 -4.79
C VAL A 133 -24.33 -8.72 -4.14
N ALA A 134 -25.04 -9.83 -4.38
CA ALA A 134 -24.67 -11.13 -3.84
C ALA A 134 -23.27 -11.55 -4.32
N ARG A 135 -22.92 -11.34 -5.59
CA ARG A 135 -21.58 -11.60 -6.12
C ARG A 135 -20.50 -10.75 -5.43
N TYR A 136 -20.76 -9.45 -5.30
CA TYR A 136 -19.87 -8.52 -4.62
C TYR A 136 -19.64 -8.95 -3.16
N VAL A 137 -20.71 -9.27 -2.42
CA VAL A 137 -20.65 -9.69 -1.02
C VAL A 137 -19.95 -11.05 -0.87
N ARG A 138 -20.13 -11.99 -1.79
CA ARG A 138 -19.40 -13.27 -1.75
C ARG A 138 -17.89 -13.07 -1.86
N ILE A 139 -17.42 -12.15 -2.70
CA ILE A 139 -15.98 -11.91 -2.88
C ILE A 139 -15.41 -11.03 -1.76
N PHE A 140 -16.04 -9.89 -1.46
CA PHE A 140 -15.48 -8.89 -0.54
C PHE A 140 -16.00 -8.99 0.89
N GLY A 141 -17.21 -9.50 1.09
CA GLY A 141 -17.91 -9.55 2.37
C GLY A 141 -18.85 -8.37 2.62
N ALA A 142 -19.49 -8.39 3.79
CA ALA A 142 -20.38 -7.38 4.34
C ALA A 142 -20.13 -7.27 5.88
N PRO A 143 -20.48 -6.15 6.56
CA PRO A 143 -21.33 -5.06 6.09
C PRO A 143 -20.67 -4.17 5.04
N LEU A 144 -21.49 -3.51 4.21
CA LEU A 144 -21.04 -2.46 3.31
C LEU A 144 -20.67 -1.19 4.09
N THR A 145 -19.86 -0.33 3.51
CA THR A 145 -19.58 0.99 4.10
C THR A 145 -20.86 1.83 4.15
N LYS A 146 -20.95 2.77 5.08
CA LYS A 146 -22.14 3.63 5.24
C LYS A 146 -22.52 4.36 3.96
N GLU A 147 -21.55 4.77 3.15
CA GLU A 147 -21.79 5.43 1.87
C GLU A 147 -22.45 4.49 0.86
N ARG A 148 -21.87 3.30 0.68
CA ARG A 148 -22.38 2.28 -0.24
C ARG A 148 -23.72 1.71 0.20
N ALA A 149 -23.93 1.64 1.51
CA ALA A 149 -25.19 1.27 2.12
C ALA A 149 -26.32 2.24 1.75
N LYS A 150 -26.06 3.55 1.54
CA LYS A 150 -27.11 4.52 1.17
C LYS A 150 -27.72 4.24 -0.21
N ASP A 151 -26.91 3.71 -1.12
CA ASP A 151 -27.31 3.43 -2.50
C ASP A 151 -28.11 2.11 -2.62
N MET A 152 -28.35 1.42 -1.50
CA MET A 152 -28.98 0.10 -1.46
C MET A 152 -30.37 0.15 -0.80
N PRO A 153 -31.42 -0.36 -1.47
CA PRO A 153 -32.77 -0.44 -0.89
C PRO A 153 -32.85 -1.43 0.28
N GLU A 154 -32.05 -2.49 0.26
CA GLU A 154 -31.95 -3.47 1.34
C GLU A 154 -30.48 -3.80 1.62
N GLN A 155 -30.10 -3.82 2.90
CA GLN A 155 -28.73 -4.12 3.30
C GLN A 155 -28.49 -5.63 3.29
N PRO A 156 -27.38 -6.10 2.70
CA PRO A 156 -26.99 -7.49 2.87
C PRO A 156 -26.64 -7.76 4.33
N GLY A 157 -27.03 -8.94 4.83
CA GLY A 157 -26.66 -9.40 6.16
C GLY A 157 -25.14 -9.58 6.32
N PRO A 158 -24.62 -9.69 7.57
CA PRO A 158 -23.20 -9.91 7.83
C PRO A 158 -22.68 -11.16 7.11
N ALA A 159 -21.63 -10.99 6.30
CA ALA A 159 -21.08 -12.08 5.49
C ALA A 159 -19.57 -11.93 5.35
N ARG A 160 -18.84 -13.03 5.53
CA ARG A 160 -17.40 -13.06 5.30
C ARG A 160 -17.11 -13.21 3.81
N GLY A 161 -16.25 -12.36 3.26
CA GLY A 161 -15.74 -12.51 1.90
C GLY A 161 -14.95 -13.83 1.74
N ARG A 162 -15.18 -14.53 0.64
CA ARG A 162 -14.64 -15.85 0.32
C ARG A 162 -13.26 -15.80 -0.35
N VAL A 163 -12.90 -14.65 -0.94
CA VAL A 163 -11.60 -14.44 -1.58
C VAL A 163 -10.67 -13.67 -0.66
N ARG A 164 -9.48 -14.23 -0.42
CA ARG A 164 -8.43 -13.70 0.44
C ARG A 164 -7.36 -13.06 -0.45
N PHE A 165 -7.20 -11.74 -0.34
CA PHE A 165 -6.15 -10.98 -1.02
C PHE A 165 -4.93 -10.97 -0.11
N LEU A 166 -3.84 -11.61 -0.54
CA LEU A 166 -2.58 -11.64 0.21
C LEU A 166 -1.71 -10.44 -0.18
N ASP A 167 -0.81 -10.04 0.73
CA ASP A 167 0.15 -8.94 0.47
C ASP A 167 0.99 -9.24 -0.78
N ALA A 168 1.18 -8.25 -1.65
CA ALA A 168 2.09 -8.38 -2.78
C ALA A 168 3.51 -7.99 -2.37
N PHE A 169 4.48 -8.80 -2.78
CA PHE A 169 5.90 -8.56 -2.52
C PHE A 169 6.76 -8.90 -3.72
N ALA A 170 8.02 -8.49 -3.66
CA ALA A 170 9.02 -8.64 -4.70
C ALA A 170 8.99 -10.03 -5.37
N ALA A 171 8.82 -10.04 -6.70
CA ALA A 171 8.64 -11.23 -7.52
C ALA A 171 10.00 -11.84 -7.94
N GLY A 172 10.73 -12.40 -6.98
CA GLY A 172 11.97 -13.17 -7.20
C GLY A 172 13.23 -12.33 -7.41
N ALA A 173 13.11 -11.00 -7.48
CA ALA A 173 14.22 -10.07 -7.52
C ALA A 173 13.88 -8.80 -6.71
N PRO A 174 14.86 -8.13 -6.11
CA PRO A 174 14.64 -6.88 -5.37
C PRO A 174 13.92 -5.81 -6.20
N VAL A 175 13.15 -4.97 -5.53
CA VAL A 175 12.57 -3.76 -6.12
C VAL A 175 13.52 -2.56 -5.93
N THR A 176 13.48 -1.62 -6.86
CA THR A 176 14.31 -0.40 -6.80
C THR A 176 13.63 0.65 -5.92
N VAL A 177 14.33 1.06 -4.86
CA VAL A 177 13.85 2.05 -3.90
C VAL A 177 14.50 3.39 -4.20
N THR A 178 13.72 4.45 -4.26
CA THR A 178 14.18 5.81 -4.56
C THR A 178 13.62 6.81 -3.54
N VAL A 179 14.42 7.83 -3.20
CA VAL A 179 13.93 8.99 -2.46
C VAL A 179 13.24 9.94 -3.43
N ASP A 180 12.08 10.44 -3.03
CA ASP A 180 11.39 11.54 -3.71
C ASP A 180 11.10 12.67 -2.73
N VAL A 181 10.73 13.84 -3.26
CA VAL A 181 10.52 15.06 -2.46
C VAL A 181 9.16 15.67 -2.78
N LEU A 182 8.38 15.96 -1.75
CA LEU A 182 7.21 16.83 -1.83
C LEU A 182 7.57 18.18 -1.22
N THR A 183 7.21 19.28 -1.87
CA THR A 183 7.50 20.62 -1.35
C THR A 183 6.21 21.42 -1.16
N PRO A 184 5.39 21.12 -0.12
CA PRO A 184 4.19 21.89 0.16
C PRO A 184 4.53 23.35 0.48
N HIS A 185 3.88 24.27 -0.23
CA HIS A 185 4.04 25.72 -0.04
C HIS A 185 3.25 26.22 1.19
N VAL A 186 1.99 25.79 1.33
CA VAL A 186 1.09 26.27 2.40
C VAL A 186 0.92 25.25 3.54
N LYS A 187 2.03 24.65 3.99
CA LYS A 187 2.03 23.59 5.03
C LYS A 187 1.30 23.99 6.33
N PRO A 188 1.50 25.20 6.91
CA PRO A 188 0.85 25.57 8.18
C PRO A 188 -0.68 25.57 8.11
N TYR A 189 -1.25 25.88 6.95
CA TYR A 189 -2.69 25.82 6.73
C TYR A 189 -3.18 24.36 6.71
N TYR A 190 -2.55 23.50 5.91
CA TYR A 190 -2.94 22.10 5.79
C TYR A 190 -2.76 21.30 7.09
N ASP A 191 -1.66 21.52 7.82
CA ASP A 191 -1.42 20.83 9.08
C ASP A 191 -2.51 21.14 10.12
N ARG A 192 -2.87 22.42 10.29
CA ARG A 192 -3.85 22.84 11.30
C ARG A 192 -5.29 22.52 10.91
N THR A 193 -5.59 22.48 9.62
CA THR A 193 -6.92 22.08 9.12
C THR A 193 -7.12 20.57 9.14
N ALA A 194 -6.06 19.78 9.17
CA ALA A 194 -6.14 18.32 9.31
C ALA A 194 -6.58 17.85 10.71
N ASP A 195 -6.45 18.70 11.75
CA ASP A 195 -6.97 18.45 13.09
C ASP A 195 -8.17 19.37 13.37
N GLU A 196 -9.35 18.75 13.55
CA GLU A 196 -10.62 19.45 13.83
C GLU A 196 -10.53 20.38 15.04
N ARG A 197 -9.65 20.10 16.00
CA ARG A 197 -9.46 20.93 17.21
C ARG A 197 -8.69 22.22 16.90
N THR A 198 -7.82 22.20 15.91
CA THR A 198 -6.98 23.34 15.52
C THR A 198 -7.43 24.03 14.24
N ALA A 199 -8.40 23.46 13.52
CA ALA A 199 -8.86 23.95 12.22
C ALA A 199 -9.37 25.40 12.27
N ALA A 200 -10.05 25.80 13.35
CA ALA A 200 -10.52 27.18 13.54
C ALA A 200 -9.39 28.21 13.72
N GLN A 201 -8.17 27.76 14.01
CA GLN A 201 -6.97 28.59 14.21
C GLN A 201 -5.96 28.42 13.06
N ALA A 202 -6.37 27.83 11.95
CA ALA A 202 -5.50 27.67 10.79
C ALA A 202 -5.20 29.04 10.17
N PRO A 203 -3.92 29.43 10.02
CA PRO A 203 -3.58 30.66 9.32
C PRO A 203 -4.03 30.54 7.86
N PRO A 204 -4.58 31.59 7.23
CA PRO A 204 -5.03 31.51 5.85
C PRO A 204 -3.85 31.10 4.93
N PRO A 205 -4.12 30.36 3.84
CA PRO A 205 -3.09 30.07 2.86
C PRO A 205 -2.55 31.40 2.31
N ALA A 206 -1.23 31.56 2.35
CA ALA A 206 -0.59 32.81 1.99
C ALA A 206 0.65 32.56 1.12
N GLU A 207 0.87 33.45 0.16
CA GLU A 207 1.94 33.33 -0.84
C GLU A 207 3.36 33.43 -0.24
N HIS A 208 3.48 34.05 0.93
CA HIS A 208 4.76 34.21 1.62
C HIS A 208 5.16 33.00 2.47
N HIS A 209 4.31 31.98 2.56
CA HIS A 209 4.70 30.73 3.20
C HIS A 209 5.90 30.13 2.45
N GLN A 210 6.83 29.55 3.21
CA GLN A 210 8.03 28.98 2.60
C GLN A 210 7.76 27.54 2.15
N PRO A 211 8.24 27.14 0.96
CA PRO A 211 8.19 25.75 0.52
C PRO A 211 8.99 24.86 1.48
N VAL A 212 8.36 23.83 2.06
CA VAL A 212 9.01 22.92 3.02
C VAL A 212 9.31 21.58 2.35
N PRO A 213 10.56 21.23 2.00
CA PRO A 213 10.87 19.96 1.37
C PRO A 213 10.68 18.79 2.34
N VAL A 214 9.85 17.82 1.95
CA VAL A 214 9.57 16.59 2.70
C VAL A 214 10.02 15.40 1.86
N ARG A 215 11.05 14.69 2.33
CA ARG A 215 11.60 13.49 1.69
C ARG A 215 10.80 12.26 2.07
N PHE A 216 10.52 11.38 1.11
CA PHE A 216 9.87 10.10 1.35
C PHE A 216 10.38 9.01 0.40
N LEU A 217 10.21 7.75 0.78
CA LEU A 217 10.60 6.62 -0.06
C LEU A 217 9.49 6.23 -1.02
N THR A 218 9.91 5.86 -2.23
CA THR A 218 9.09 5.33 -3.31
C THR A 218 9.74 4.09 -3.89
N VAL A 219 8.93 3.26 -4.56
CA VAL A 219 9.44 2.17 -5.42
C VAL A 219 9.31 2.62 -6.86
N SER A 220 10.42 2.67 -7.60
CA SER A 220 10.46 3.16 -8.99
C SER A 220 10.57 2.05 -10.04
N ALA A 221 10.99 0.85 -9.64
CA ALA A 221 11.07 -0.29 -10.54
C ALA A 221 11.03 -1.62 -9.80
N GLY A 222 10.80 -2.70 -10.54
CA GLY A 222 10.66 -4.07 -10.03
C GLY A 222 9.26 -4.61 -10.24
N ARG A 223 9.01 -5.83 -9.72
CA ARG A 223 7.72 -6.50 -9.85
C ARG A 223 7.26 -6.99 -8.49
N PHE A 224 5.96 -6.91 -8.24
CA PHE A 224 5.29 -7.48 -7.08
C PHE A 224 4.42 -8.65 -7.54
N ASP A 225 4.38 -9.73 -6.77
CA ASP A 225 3.49 -10.88 -6.99
C ASP A 225 2.37 -10.83 -5.92
N ALA A 226 1.16 -10.53 -6.36
CA ALA A 226 -0.05 -10.62 -5.56
C ALA A 226 -0.67 -12.01 -5.74
N ALA A 227 -1.15 -12.61 -4.65
CA ALA A 227 -1.83 -13.89 -4.69
C ALA A 227 -3.23 -13.77 -4.09
N LEU A 228 -4.21 -14.33 -4.79
CA LEU A 228 -5.60 -14.44 -4.34
C LEU A 228 -5.89 -15.90 -4.03
N VAL A 229 -6.50 -16.16 -2.88
CA VAL A 229 -6.85 -17.51 -2.42
C VAL A 229 -8.33 -17.56 -2.07
N GLY A 230 -9.07 -18.44 -2.72
CA GLY A 230 -10.49 -18.64 -2.44
C GLY A 230 -10.90 -20.10 -2.49
N ASP A 231 -12.07 -20.36 -1.93
CA ASP A 231 -12.65 -21.70 -1.85
C ASP A 231 -13.36 -22.09 -3.16
N ASP A 232 -13.82 -21.10 -3.93
CA ASP A 232 -14.51 -21.26 -5.22
C ASP A 232 -13.65 -20.73 -6.38
N ALA A 233 -13.58 -21.50 -7.47
CA ALA A 233 -12.71 -21.20 -8.59
C ALA A 233 -13.18 -19.97 -9.39
N ASP A 234 -14.48 -19.88 -9.68
CA ASP A 234 -15.06 -18.82 -10.49
C ASP A 234 -15.00 -17.47 -9.77
N GLU A 235 -15.27 -17.46 -8.46
CA GLU A 235 -15.17 -16.25 -7.63
C GLU A 235 -13.71 -15.77 -7.53
N THR A 236 -12.76 -16.69 -7.35
CA THR A 236 -11.34 -16.35 -7.24
C THR A 236 -10.77 -15.84 -8.55
N GLU A 237 -11.13 -16.47 -9.67
CA GLU A 237 -10.72 -16.05 -11.01
C GLU A 237 -11.33 -14.70 -11.38
N GLN A 238 -12.61 -14.47 -11.08
CA GLN A 238 -13.22 -13.17 -11.29
C GLN A 238 -12.53 -12.08 -10.45
N ALA A 239 -12.22 -12.37 -9.19
CA ALA A 239 -11.52 -11.42 -8.32
C ALA A 239 -10.13 -11.07 -8.85
N ALA A 240 -9.42 -12.03 -9.46
CA ALA A 240 -8.12 -11.78 -10.10
C ALA A 240 -8.26 -10.89 -11.33
N LYS A 241 -9.26 -11.14 -12.19
CA LYS A 241 -9.57 -10.29 -13.35
C LYS A 241 -9.92 -8.87 -12.94
N TRP A 242 -10.79 -8.71 -11.95
CA TRP A 242 -11.13 -7.39 -11.41
C TRP A 242 -9.93 -6.69 -10.78
N LEU A 243 -9.01 -7.42 -10.14
CA LEU A 243 -7.80 -6.82 -9.59
C LEU A 243 -6.91 -6.26 -10.70
N VAL A 244 -6.79 -6.98 -11.83
CA VAL A 244 -6.03 -6.51 -12.99
C VAL A 244 -6.61 -5.19 -13.51
N GLU A 245 -7.92 -5.15 -13.79
CA GLU A 245 -8.58 -3.94 -14.28
C GLU A 245 -8.48 -2.78 -13.28
N ALA A 246 -8.77 -3.06 -12.01
CA ALA A 246 -8.77 -2.05 -10.96
C ALA A 246 -7.40 -1.38 -10.79
N VAL A 247 -6.31 -2.16 -10.86
CA VAL A 247 -4.97 -1.62 -10.72
C VAL A 247 -4.55 -0.81 -11.95
N ASN A 248 -4.90 -1.29 -13.15
CA ASN A 248 -4.57 -0.59 -14.39
C ASN A 248 -5.31 0.76 -14.52
N GLU A 249 -6.54 0.86 -14.00
CA GLU A 249 -7.34 2.08 -14.12
C GLU A 249 -7.23 3.05 -12.94
N LEU A 250 -7.30 2.55 -11.70
CA LEU A 250 -7.32 3.41 -10.50
C LEU A 250 -5.92 3.63 -9.89
N GLY A 251 -4.98 2.72 -10.15
CA GLY A 251 -3.69 2.68 -9.46
C GLY A 251 -3.81 2.28 -7.98
N VAL A 252 -2.67 2.22 -7.28
CA VAL A 252 -2.56 1.78 -5.90
C VAL A 252 -1.66 2.70 -5.08
N GLY A 253 -2.07 3.00 -3.84
CA GLY A 253 -1.27 3.76 -2.89
C GLY A 253 -1.77 5.18 -2.70
N ALA A 254 -0.86 6.07 -2.34
CA ALA A 254 -1.16 7.47 -2.06
C ALA A 254 -0.82 8.35 -3.27
N LYS A 255 -1.46 9.53 -3.33
CA LYS A 255 -1.20 10.58 -4.34
C LYS A 255 -1.39 10.13 -5.79
N THR A 256 -2.38 9.26 -6.05
CA THR A 256 -2.76 8.84 -7.40
C THR A 256 -3.17 10.01 -8.30
N SER A 257 -3.79 11.03 -7.74
CA SER A 257 -4.10 12.30 -8.44
C SER A 257 -2.87 13.07 -8.91
N ALA A 258 -1.70 12.85 -8.30
CA ALA A 258 -0.44 13.46 -8.68
C ALA A 258 0.44 12.52 -9.54
N GLY A 259 -0.11 11.40 -10.03
CA GLY A 259 0.60 10.47 -10.92
C GLY A 259 1.28 9.30 -10.21
N TYR A 260 1.26 9.21 -8.87
CA TYR A 260 1.87 8.09 -8.16
C TYR A 260 1.01 6.84 -8.21
N GLY A 261 1.63 5.67 -8.12
CA GLY A 261 0.89 4.44 -7.87
C GLY A 261 0.20 3.81 -9.08
N TYR A 262 0.38 4.34 -10.30
CA TYR A 262 -0.02 3.61 -11.50
C TYR A 262 0.89 2.40 -11.70
N LEU A 263 0.28 1.24 -11.92
CA LEU A 263 0.96 -0.01 -12.18
C LEU A 263 0.31 -0.70 -13.37
N THR A 264 1.12 -1.40 -14.14
CA THR A 264 0.63 -2.42 -15.08
C THR A 264 0.41 -3.72 -14.31
N ALA A 265 -0.78 -4.30 -14.43
CA ALA A 265 -1.15 -5.59 -13.85
C ALA A 265 -1.37 -6.63 -14.95
N GLU A 266 -0.81 -7.83 -14.75
CA GLU A 266 -0.97 -8.96 -15.66
C GLU A 266 -1.27 -10.23 -14.85
N GLU A 267 -2.28 -11.00 -15.28
CA GLU A 267 -2.52 -12.32 -14.71
C GLU A 267 -1.40 -13.26 -15.13
N LYS A 268 -0.82 -13.94 -14.15
CA LYS A 268 0.25 -14.91 -14.42
C LYS A 268 -0.39 -16.25 -14.80
N ALA A 269 -0.20 -16.64 -16.05
CA ALA A 269 -0.60 -17.96 -16.58
C ALA A 269 -0.03 -19.12 -15.75
#